data_AF-A0A6N8BDA8-F1
#
_entry.id   AF-A0A6N8BDA8-F1
#
_cell.length_a   1.000
_cell.length_b   1.000
_cell.length_c   1.000
_cell.angle_alpha   90.00
_cell.angle_beta   90.00
_cell.angle_gamma   90.00
#
_symmetry.space_group_name_H-M   'P 1'
#
loop_
_entity.id
_entity.type
_entity.pdbx_description
1 polymer ?
#
loop_
_entity_poly.entity_id
_entity_poly.type
_entity_poly.pdbx_seq_one_letter_code
_entity_poly.pdbx_strand_id
1 'polypeptide(L)'
;MAAYINKSSGGTPSTQGEFKKKHSFPGFIEEFLRLNLFWLRIMSEHALFIKLGLPCEEVALRSEAEQLQKEFARLLNEAQQIAKNPTKNEVFRLNREIWE
;
A
#
# COMPACT_ATOMS: atom_id res chain seq x y z
N MET A 1 -10.51 23.46 60.82
CA MET A 1 -11.60 22.84 61.61
C MET A 1 -12.83 22.83 60.70
N ALA A 2 -13.35 21.72 60.19
CA ALA A 2 -13.47 20.38 60.74
C ALA A 2 -13.18 19.27 59.71
N ALA A 3 -12.73 18.14 60.23
CA ALA A 3 -12.53 16.89 59.51
C ALA A 3 -13.85 16.14 59.31
N TYR A 4 -13.94 15.33 58.26
CA TYR A 4 -14.77 14.13 58.28
C TYR A 4 -14.05 12.99 57.57
N ILE A 5 -13.73 11.95 58.34
CA ILE A 5 -13.18 10.65 57.96
C ILE A 5 -14.34 9.66 58.03
N ASN A 6 -14.53 8.75 57.05
CA ASN A 6 -14.31 7.30 57.25
C ASN A 6 -14.62 6.44 56.00
N LYS A 7 -13.84 5.35 55.94
CA LYS A 7 -13.65 4.21 55.03
C LYS A 7 -14.90 3.52 54.46
N SER A 8 -14.72 2.91 53.28
CA SER A 8 -15.02 1.49 53.08
C SER A 8 -14.19 0.88 51.94
N SER A 9 -13.58 -0.25 52.26
CA SER A 9 -12.85 -1.18 51.38
C SER A 9 -13.82 -2.06 50.60
N GLY A 10 -13.54 -2.33 49.32
CA GLY A 10 -14.24 -3.36 48.55
C GLY A 10 -13.56 -3.65 47.22
N GLY A 11 -13.02 -4.87 47.07
CA GLY A 11 -12.35 -5.34 45.87
C GLY A 11 -13.27 -5.55 44.67
N THR A 12 -12.67 -5.33 43.48
CA THR A 12 -12.97 -5.73 42.09
C THR A 12 -14.37 -6.24 41.71
N PRO A 13 -14.82 -5.86 40.50
CA PRO A 13 -14.84 -6.86 39.43
C PRO A 13 -14.12 -6.39 38.17
N SER A 14 -13.30 -7.30 37.65
CA SER A 14 -12.70 -7.29 36.33
C SER A 14 -13.74 -7.00 35.24
N THR A 15 -13.70 -5.79 34.67
CA THR A 15 -14.27 -5.52 33.36
C THR A 15 -13.27 -5.97 32.30
N GLN A 16 -13.61 -7.07 31.62
CA GLN A 16 -13.05 -7.39 30.31
C GLN A 16 -13.27 -6.16 29.42
N GLY A 17 -12.23 -5.36 29.24
CA GLY A 17 -12.17 -4.40 28.16
C GLY A 17 -12.14 -5.20 26.87
N GLU A 18 -13.28 -5.33 26.22
CA GLU A 18 -13.34 -5.61 24.80
C GLU A 18 -12.47 -4.56 24.11
N PHE A 19 -11.25 -4.96 23.73
CA PHE A 19 -10.38 -4.19 22.86
C PHE A 19 -11.12 -4.10 21.53
N LYS A 20 -11.99 -3.09 21.40
CA LYS A 20 -12.48 -2.63 20.13
C LYS A 20 -11.24 -2.34 19.32
N LYS A 21 -10.86 -3.27 18.43
CA LYS A 21 -9.89 -3.02 17.38
C LYS A 21 -10.44 -1.79 16.67
N LYS A 22 -9.90 -0.62 16.97
CA LYS A 22 -10.05 0.52 16.09
C LYS A 22 -9.53 -0.02 14.77
N HIS A 23 -10.42 -0.17 13.78
CA HIS A 23 -9.99 -0.31 12.41
C HIS A 23 -9.23 0.98 12.10
N SER A 24 -7.94 0.97 12.43
CA SER A 24 -7.02 2.01 12.06
C SER A 24 -6.98 1.94 10.56
N PHE A 25 -7.35 3.03 9.91
CA PHE A 25 -7.00 3.20 8.51
C PHE A 25 -5.49 2.90 8.39
N PRO A 26 -5.05 2.00 7.49
CA PRO A 26 -3.63 1.74 7.31
C PRO A 26 -2.92 3.08 7.04
N GLY A 27 -1.70 3.21 7.55
CA GLY A 27 -0.91 4.40 7.31
C GLY A 27 -0.76 4.59 5.80
N PHE A 28 -0.82 5.84 5.32
CA PHE A 28 -0.72 6.17 3.88
C PHE A 28 0.38 5.38 3.15
N ILE A 29 1.56 5.22 3.76
CA ILE A 29 2.69 4.47 3.19
C ILE A 29 2.35 3.00 2.96
N GLU A 30 1.72 2.34 3.92
CA GLU A 30 1.37 0.92 3.85
C GLU A 30 0.34 0.69 2.74
N GLU A 31 -0.72 1.51 2.70
CA GLU A 31 -1.77 1.39 1.71
C GLU A 31 -1.27 1.74 0.30
N PHE A 32 -0.47 2.80 0.17
CA PHE A 32 0.17 3.17 -1.09
C PHE A 32 1.01 2.02 -1.64
N LEU A 33 1.91 1.44 -0.84
CA LEU A 33 2.77 0.34 -1.28
C LEU A 33 1.94 -0.90 -1.61
N ARG A 34 0.95 -1.25 -0.78
CA ARG A 34 0.07 -2.40 -1.01
C ARG A 34 -0.67 -2.29 -2.34
N LEU A 35 -1.29 -1.14 -2.61
CA LEU A 35 -2.05 -0.92 -3.84
C LEU A 35 -1.14 -0.89 -5.07
N ASN A 36 -0.02 -0.16 -5.01
CA ASN A 36 0.85 -0.03 -6.18
C ASN A 36 1.60 -1.31 -6.50
N LEU A 37 2.07 -2.07 -5.50
CA LEU A 37 2.66 -3.40 -5.75
C LEU A 37 1.67 -4.35 -6.45
N PHE A 38 0.39 -4.30 -6.05
CA PHE A 38 -0.67 -5.10 -6.66
C PHE A 38 -0.94 -4.66 -8.10
N TRP A 39 -1.20 -3.36 -8.31
CA TRP A 39 -1.60 -2.85 -9.61
C TRP A 39 -0.45 -2.79 -10.62
N LEU A 40 0.77 -2.44 -10.23
CA LEU A 40 1.91 -2.42 -11.16
C LEU A 40 2.20 -3.81 -11.74
N ARG A 41 2.07 -4.87 -10.93
CA ARG A 41 2.16 -6.24 -11.43
C ARG A 41 1.06 -6.54 -12.44
N ILE A 42 -0.19 -6.22 -12.09
CA ILE A 42 -1.35 -6.43 -12.97
C ILE A 42 -1.20 -5.67 -14.29
N MET A 43 -0.77 -4.41 -14.25
CA MET A 43 -0.59 -3.59 -15.45
C MET A 43 0.56 -4.09 -16.32
N SER A 44 1.65 -4.58 -15.71
CA SER A 44 2.72 -5.25 -16.45
C SER A 44 2.22 -6.50 -17.17
N GLU A 45 1.39 -7.33 -16.53
CA GLU A 45 0.82 -8.53 -17.15
C GLU A 45 -0.18 -8.16 -18.27
N HIS A 46 -1.01 -7.13 -18.08
CA HIS A 46 -1.92 -6.64 -19.13
C HIS A 46 -1.19 -6.09 -20.36
N ALA A 47 -0.12 -5.31 -20.17
CA ALA A 47 0.69 -4.80 -21.28
C ALA A 47 1.29 -5.94 -22.11
N LEU A 48 1.71 -7.03 -21.44
CA LEU A 48 2.13 -8.25 -22.13
C LEU A 48 0.98 -8.90 -22.91
N PHE A 49 -0.21 -9.04 -22.30
CA PHE A 49 -1.37 -9.63 -22.97
C PHE A 49 -1.80 -8.81 -24.20
N ILE A 50 -1.76 -7.49 -24.12
CA ILE A 50 -2.03 -6.60 -25.26
C ILE A 50 -1.01 -6.86 -26.38
N LYS A 51 0.29 -6.87 -26.08
CA LYS A 51 1.34 -7.15 -27.07
C LYS A 51 1.13 -8.50 -27.78
N LEU A 52 0.73 -9.52 -27.03
CA LEU A 52 0.52 -10.88 -27.53
C LEU A 52 -0.80 -11.03 -28.31
N GLY A 53 -1.81 -10.23 -27.98
CA GLY A 53 -3.12 -10.23 -28.66
C GLY A 53 -3.14 -9.41 -29.96
N LEU A 54 -2.16 -8.53 -30.19
CA LEU A 54 -2.06 -7.72 -31.39
C LEU A 54 -1.51 -8.53 -32.60
N PRO A 55 -2.01 -8.26 -33.83
CA PRO A 55 -1.46 -8.81 -35.06
C PRO A 55 0.03 -8.51 -35.24
N CYS A 56 0.77 -9.39 -35.91
CA CYS A 56 2.23 -9.24 -36.05
C CYS A 56 2.63 -7.98 -36.82
N GLU A 57 1.74 -7.53 -37.71
CA GLU A 57 1.90 -6.37 -38.59
C GLU A 57 1.75 -5.03 -37.82
N GLU A 58 1.11 -5.04 -36.65
CA GLU A 58 0.91 -3.87 -35.79
C GLU A 58 2.18 -3.56 -34.97
N VAL A 59 3.31 -3.38 -35.65
CA VAL A 59 4.65 -3.24 -35.03
C VAL A 59 4.69 -2.06 -34.05
N ALA A 60 4.07 -0.93 -34.38
CA ALA A 60 4.06 0.26 -33.53
C ALA A 60 3.32 0.01 -32.21
N LEU A 61 2.10 -0.51 -32.26
CA LEU A 61 1.29 -0.81 -31.07
C LEU A 61 1.92 -1.91 -30.21
N ARG A 62 2.54 -2.92 -30.83
CA ARG A 62 3.26 -3.97 -30.10
C ARG A 62 4.50 -3.43 -29.40
N SER A 63 5.22 -2.51 -30.03
CA SER A 63 6.35 -1.81 -29.42
C SER A 63 5.91 -0.95 -28.25
N GLU A 64 4.79 -0.23 -28.38
CA GLU A 64 4.21 0.57 -27.30
C GLU A 64 3.81 -0.30 -26.10
N ALA A 65 3.10 -1.40 -26.35
CA ALA A 65 2.74 -2.36 -25.31
C ALA A 65 3.98 -2.98 -24.62
N GLU A 66 5.06 -3.24 -25.37
CA GLU A 66 6.33 -3.68 -24.79
C GLU A 66 6.97 -2.61 -23.91
N GLN A 67 6.95 -1.34 -24.32
CA GLN A 67 7.49 -0.24 -23.54
C GLN A 67 6.70 -0.05 -22.23
N LEU A 68 5.37 -0.09 -22.29
CA LEU A 68 4.50 -0.07 -21.11
C LEU A 68 4.80 -1.25 -20.17
N GLN A 69 4.95 -2.46 -20.70
CA GLN A 69 5.30 -3.63 -19.90
C GLN A 69 6.62 -3.42 -19.14
N LYS A 70 7.66 -2.93 -19.83
CA LYS A 70 8.97 -2.65 -19.23
C LYS A 70 8.87 -1.59 -18.15
N GLU A 71 8.08 -0.55 -18.39
CA GLU A 71 7.92 0.56 -17.46
C GLU A 71 7.17 0.15 -16.18
N PHE A 72 6.06 -0.58 -16.30
CA PHE A 72 5.37 -1.13 -15.13
C PHE A 72 6.26 -2.11 -14.35
N ALA A 73 7.05 -2.94 -15.04
CA ALA A 73 7.99 -3.85 -14.38
C ALA A 73 9.11 -3.10 -13.65
N ARG A 74 9.62 -1.99 -14.20
CA ARG A 74 10.60 -1.12 -13.56
C ARG A 74 10.02 -0.49 -12.28
N LEU A 75 8.84 0.13 -12.39
CA LEU A 75 8.14 0.74 -11.25
C LEU A 75 7.82 -0.30 -10.17
N LEU A 76 7.41 -1.52 -10.56
CA LEU A 76 7.16 -2.61 -9.62
C LEU A 76 8.43 -3.00 -8.86
N ASN A 77 9.56 -3.14 -9.56
CA ASN A 77 10.83 -3.48 -8.93
C ASN A 77 11.22 -2.42 -7.90
N GLU A 78 11.08 -1.15 -8.27
CA GLU A 78 11.37 -0.02 -7.39
C GLU A 78 10.47 0.00 -6.15
N ALA A 79 9.16 -0.17 -6.34
CA ALA A 79 8.20 -0.29 -5.24
C ALA A 79 8.55 -1.46 -4.31
N GLN A 80 9.02 -2.59 -4.84
CA GLN A 80 9.48 -3.74 -4.05
C GLN A 80 10.75 -3.43 -3.25
N GLN A 81 11.67 -2.65 -3.79
CA GLN A 81 12.86 -2.23 -3.02
C GLN A 81 12.45 -1.28 -1.88
N ILE A 82 11.61 -0.28 -2.15
CA ILE A 82 11.13 0.67 -1.14
C ILE A 82 10.35 -0.07 -0.03
N ALA A 83 9.53 -1.06 -0.39
CA ALA A 83 8.74 -1.83 0.58
C ALA A 83 9.57 -2.59 1.63
N LYS A 84 10.86 -2.88 1.37
CA LYS A 84 11.75 -3.53 2.34
C LYS A 84 12.08 -2.63 3.54
N ASN A 85 12.22 -1.32 3.31
CA ASN A 85 12.53 -0.33 4.34
C ASN A 85 11.98 1.05 3.91
N PRO A 86 10.66 1.28 4.02
CA PRO A 86 10.03 2.41 3.38
C PRO A 86 10.33 3.73 4.08
N THR A 87 10.91 4.69 3.35
CA THR A 87 11.03 6.07 3.82
C THR A 87 9.93 6.95 3.21
N LYS A 88 9.48 7.97 3.96
CA LYS A 88 8.48 8.95 3.46
C LYS A 88 8.91 9.55 2.12
N ASN A 89 10.18 9.97 2.02
CA ASN A 89 10.68 10.67 0.83
C ASN A 89 10.64 9.79 -0.42
N GLU A 90 11.05 8.52 -0.32
CA GLU A 90 11.00 7.58 -1.44
C GLU A 90 9.56 7.28 -1.86
N VAL A 91 8.66 7.07 -0.88
CA VAL A 91 7.24 6.84 -1.16
C VAL A 91 6.60 8.03 -1.86
N PHE A 92 6.83 9.26 -1.39
CA PHE A 92 6.29 10.45 -2.05
C PHE A 92 6.90 10.70 -3.43
N ARG A 93 8.17 10.36 -3.64
CA ARG A 93 8.80 10.42 -4.98
C ARG A 93 8.14 9.43 -5.93
N LEU A 94 8.05 8.15 -5.54
CA LEU A 94 7.42 7.12 -6.35
C LEU A 94 5.94 7.43 -6.63
N ASN A 95 5.22 7.99 -5.65
CA ASN A 95 3.84 8.41 -5.86
C ASN A 95 3.73 9.46 -6.97
N ARG A 96 4.63 10.44 -7.04
CA ARG A 96 4.59 11.41 -8.16
C ARG A 96 4.86 10.73 -9.49
N GLU A 97 5.86 9.86 -9.55
CA GLU A 97 6.26 9.16 -10.77
C GLU A 97 5.18 8.22 -11.33
N ILE A 98 4.36 7.61 -10.46
CA ILE A 98 3.26 6.74 -10.90
C ILE A 98 2.06 7.53 -11.45
N TRP A 99 1.86 8.77 -11.00
CA TRP A 99 0.68 9.58 -11.33
C TRP A 99 0.96 10.78 -12.26
N GLU A 100 2.21 10.98 -12.66
CA GLU A 100 2.65 11.92 -13.72
C GLU A 100 2.67 11.22 -15.08
#